data_AF-W7N0D4-F1
#
_entry.id   AF-W7N0D4-F1
#
_cell.length_a   1.000
_cell.length_b   1.000
_cell.length_c   1.000
_cell.angle_alpha   90.00
_cell.angle_beta   90.00
_cell.angle_gamma   90.00
#
_symmetry.space_group_name_H-M   'P 1'
#
loop_
_entity.id
_entity.type
_entity.pdbx_description
1 polymer ?
#
loop_
_entity_poly.entity_id
_entity_poly.type
_entity_poly.pdbx_seq_one_letter_code
_entity_poly.pdbx_strand_id
1 'polypeptide(L)'
;MELRLSDEGIHLVGAFYLTVFRYVVGTLWEVSDRHYVDVAAAFYTTLCDDGMSDLLVCRGLHRALGKLRDKERVKGKDIRDITAVSEEEAQPDIGNTD
;
A
#
# COMPACT_ATOMS: atom_id res chain seq x y z
N MET A 1 -41.65 -9.81 -7.25
CA MET A 1 -40.73 -8.75 -6.81
C MET A 1 -39.34 -9.35 -6.90
N GLU A 2 -38.65 -9.14 -8.02
CA GLU A 2 -37.31 -9.67 -8.26
C GLU A 2 -36.32 -8.94 -7.35
N LEU A 3 -35.65 -9.69 -6.47
CA LEU A 3 -34.51 -9.18 -5.72
C LEU A 3 -33.30 -9.18 -6.64
N ARG A 4 -33.12 -8.09 -7.40
CA ARG A 4 -31.82 -7.74 -7.99
C ARG A 4 -30.86 -7.42 -6.84
N LEU A 5 -30.19 -8.44 -6.32
CA LEU A 5 -29.05 -8.29 -5.41
C LEU A 5 -27.81 -8.01 -6.26
N SER A 6 -27.75 -6.80 -6.81
CA SER A 6 -26.51 -6.21 -7.29
C SER A 6 -25.69 -5.74 -6.09
N ASP A 7 -25.10 -6.68 -5.34
CA ASP A 7 -24.10 -6.40 -4.30
C ASP A 7 -23.12 -7.59 -4.20
N GLU A 8 -22.35 -7.79 -5.27
CA GLU A 8 -21.30 -8.83 -5.34
C GLU A 8 -20.11 -8.58 -4.40
N GLY A 9 -20.17 -7.57 -3.53
CA GLY A 9 -19.18 -7.33 -2.47
C GLY A 9 -19.40 -8.16 -1.20
N ILE A 10 -20.55 -8.85 -1.07
CA ILE A 10 -21.01 -9.49 0.19
C ILE A 10 -20.65 -10.99 0.32
N HIS A 11 -19.93 -11.63 -0.60
CA HIS A 11 -19.97 -13.11 -0.64
C HIS A 11 -18.76 -13.93 -0.16
N LEU A 12 -17.63 -13.34 0.26
CA LEU A 12 -16.51 -14.13 0.83
C LEU A 12 -16.29 -13.85 2.33
N VAL A 13 -16.08 -12.59 2.71
CA VAL A 13 -15.91 -12.23 4.13
C VAL A 13 -17.21 -12.43 4.91
N GLY A 14 -18.37 -12.14 4.29
CA GLY A 14 -19.68 -12.41 4.87
C GLY A 14 -19.95 -13.91 5.09
N ALA A 15 -19.42 -14.78 4.21
CA ALA A 15 -19.50 -16.23 4.39
C ALA A 15 -18.63 -16.72 5.56
N PHE A 16 -17.43 -16.15 5.76
CA PHE A 16 -16.57 -16.52 6.90
C PHE A 16 -17.10 -16.02 8.26
N TYR A 17 -17.90 -14.94 8.29
CA TYR A 17 -18.60 -14.52 9.50
C TYR A 17 -19.62 -15.57 10.00
N LEU A 18 -20.13 -16.42 9.10
CA LEU A 18 -21.05 -17.51 9.44
C LEU A 18 -20.32 -18.80 9.85
N THR A 19 -18.99 -18.85 9.78
CA THR A 19 -18.21 -20.07 10.07
C THR A 19 -17.05 -19.76 11.02
N VAL A 20 -17.23 -19.95 12.34
CA VAL A 20 -16.22 -20.23 13.41
C VAL A 20 -14.85 -19.50 13.46
N PHE A 21 -14.53 -18.55 12.57
CA PHE A 21 -13.28 -17.82 12.56
C PHE A 21 -13.42 -16.54 13.38
N ARG A 22 -12.56 -16.40 14.39
CA ARG A 22 -12.54 -15.22 15.28
C ARG A 22 -12.11 -13.95 14.52
N TYR A 23 -11.21 -14.07 13.55
CA TYR A 23 -10.73 -12.96 12.73
C TYR A 23 -10.53 -13.40 11.28
N VAL A 24 -11.03 -12.59 10.34
CA VAL A 24 -10.90 -12.81 8.91
C VAL A 24 -10.35 -11.52 8.31
N VAL A 25 -9.22 -11.60 7.63
CA VAL A 25 -8.60 -10.48 6.93
C VAL A 25 -8.43 -10.89 5.47
N GLY A 26 -8.90 -10.05 4.55
CA GLY A 26 -8.82 -10.30 3.11
C GLY A 26 -8.84 -8.98 2.34
N THR A 27 -8.62 -9.07 1.02
CA THR A 27 -8.66 -7.92 0.12
C THR A 27 -9.97 -7.92 -0.68
N LEU A 28 -10.56 -6.73 -0.86
CA LEU A 28 -11.80 -6.58 -1.63
C LEU A 28 -11.54 -6.56 -3.15
N TRP A 29 -10.31 -6.28 -3.57
CA TRP A 29 -9.88 -6.25 -4.97
C TRP A 29 -8.57 -7.03 -5.16
N GLU A 30 -8.23 -7.29 -6.42
CA GLU A 30 -6.94 -7.85 -6.80
C GLU A 30 -5.81 -6.88 -6.41
N VAL A 31 -4.85 -7.36 -5.65
CA VAL A 31 -3.70 -6.58 -5.16
C VAL A 31 -2.43 -7.19 -5.74
N SER A 32 -1.48 -6.35 -6.13
CA SER A 32 -0.16 -6.80 -6.58
C SER A 32 0.58 -7.55 -5.46
N ASP A 33 0.98 -8.79 -5.75
CA ASP A 33 1.59 -9.75 -4.80
C ASP A 33 2.73 -9.17 -3.97
N ARG A 34 3.56 -8.30 -4.57
CA ARG A 34 4.74 -7.74 -3.90
C ARG A 34 4.38 -6.90 -2.68
N HIS A 35 3.29 -6.14 -2.74
CA HIS A 35 2.85 -5.30 -1.63
C HIS A 35 2.18 -6.13 -0.54
N TYR A 36 1.52 -7.23 -0.93
CA TYR A 36 0.83 -8.10 0.01
C TYR A 36 1.78 -8.89 0.89
N VAL A 37 2.90 -9.37 0.34
CA VAL A 37 3.93 -10.08 1.11
C VAL A 37 4.49 -9.20 2.23
N ASP A 38 4.79 -7.93 1.93
CA ASP A 38 5.28 -6.97 2.92
C ASP A 38 4.25 -6.71 4.04
N VAL A 39 2.98 -6.59 3.68
CA VAL A 39 1.88 -6.38 4.63
C VAL A 39 1.67 -7.62 5.50
N ALA A 40 1.64 -8.81 4.91
CA ALA A 40 1.49 -10.07 5.63
C ALA A 40 2.66 -10.31 6.60
N ALA A 41 3.89 -10.07 6.14
CA ALA A 41 5.08 -10.18 7.00
C ALA A 41 4.99 -9.23 8.20
N ALA A 42 4.67 -7.96 7.98
CA ALA A 42 4.54 -6.98 9.06
C ALA A 42 3.37 -7.31 10.02
N PHE A 43 2.25 -7.81 9.48
CA PHE A 43 1.09 -8.21 10.25
C PHE A 43 1.40 -9.39 11.16
N TYR A 44 1.89 -10.50 10.60
CA TYR A 44 2.20 -11.70 11.38
C TYR A 44 3.35 -11.49 12.36
N THR A 45 4.37 -10.70 12.01
CA THR A 45 5.43 -10.33 12.95
C THR A 45 4.84 -9.62 14.18
N THR A 46 3.93 -8.66 13.97
CA THR A 46 3.27 -7.95 15.08
C THR A 46 2.46 -8.90 15.96
N LEU A 47 1.84 -9.93 15.37
CA LEU A 47 1.07 -10.92 16.12
C LEU A 47 1.94 -11.95 16.85
N CYS A 48 3.10 -12.29 16.29
CA CYS A 48 4.09 -13.11 16.97
C CYS A 48 4.69 -12.38 18.18
N ASP A 49 4.96 -11.08 18.06
CA ASP A 49 5.62 -10.29 19.10
C ASP A 49 4.64 -9.83 20.20
N ASP A 50 3.50 -9.25 19.81
CA ASP A 50 2.54 -8.65 20.75
C ASP A 50 1.49 -9.67 21.25
N GLY A 51 1.25 -10.76 20.50
CA GLY A 51 0.24 -11.79 20.78
C GLY A 51 -1.07 -11.65 19.98
N MET A 52 -2.02 -12.56 20.23
CA MET A 52 -3.28 -12.70 19.50
C MET A 52 -4.49 -12.29 20.36
N SER A 53 -4.81 -10.98 20.36
CA SER A 53 -6.06 -10.45 20.92
C SER A 53 -6.76 -9.52 19.93
N ASP A 54 -8.06 -9.26 20.12
CA ASP A 54 -8.87 -8.41 19.23
C ASP A 54 -8.17 -7.07 18.91
N LEU A 55 -7.65 -6.41 19.94
CA LEU A 55 -6.99 -5.12 19.82
C LEU A 55 -5.67 -5.23 19.04
N LEU A 56 -4.91 -6.31 19.26
CA LEU A 56 -3.62 -6.52 18.63
C LEU A 56 -3.74 -6.91 17.16
N VAL A 57 -4.77 -7.67 16.79
CA VAL A 57 -5.12 -7.97 15.40
C VAL A 57 -5.44 -6.68 14.64
N CYS A 58 -6.33 -5.84 15.18
CA CYS A 58 -6.64 -4.55 14.59
C CYS A 58 -5.41 -3.64 14.48
N ARG A 59 -4.59 -3.57 15.54
CA ARG A 59 -3.39 -2.74 15.59
C ARG A 59 -2.30 -3.23 14.64
N GLY A 60 -2.10 -4.53 14.54
CA GLY A 60 -1.14 -5.16 13.63
C GLY A 60 -1.49 -4.86 12.18
N LEU A 61 -2.77 -4.98 11.81
CA LEU A 61 -3.23 -4.69 10.46
C LEU A 61 -3.08 -3.19 10.13
N HIS A 62 -3.49 -2.32 11.05
CA HIS A 62 -3.34 -0.88 10.90
C HIS A 62 -1.88 -0.47 10.69
N ARG A 63 -0.95 -1.03 11.48
CA ARG A 63 0.49 -0.78 11.35
C ARG A 63 1.06 -1.28 10.03
N ALA A 64 0.67 -2.48 9.61
CA ALA A 64 1.14 -3.06 8.35
C ALA A 64 0.72 -2.20 7.15
N LEU A 65 -0.54 -1.76 7.12
CA LEU A 65 -1.06 -0.86 6.09
C LEU A 65 -0.42 0.55 6.17
N GLY A 66 -0.17 1.06 7.38
CA GLY A 66 0.54 2.32 7.59
C GLY A 66 1.95 2.29 7.00
N LYS A 67 2.71 1.23 7.28
CA LYS A 67 4.06 1.02 6.71
C LYS A 67 4.04 0.95 5.18
N LEU A 68 3.06 0.24 4.60
CA LEU A 68 2.91 0.19 3.15
C LEU A 68 2.66 1.59 2.56
N ARG A 69 1.72 2.36 3.14
CA ARG A 69 1.41 3.72 2.69
C ARG A 69 2.64 4.64 2.76
N ASP A 70 3.40 4.56 3.84
CA ASP A 70 4.57 5.42 4.02
C ASP A 70 5.70 5.02 3.06
N LYS A 71 5.87 3.72 2.78
CA LYS A 71 6.79 3.21 1.74
C LYS A 71 6.43 3.74 0.35
N GLU A 72 5.16 3.72 -0.04
CA GLU A 72 4.73 4.27 -1.33
C GLU A 72 4.94 5.79 -1.43
N ARG A 73 4.78 6.53 -0.32
CA ARG A 73 5.05 7.97 -0.27
C ARG A 73 6.54 8.29 -0.44
N VAL A 74 7.41 7.50 0.17
CA VAL A 74 8.87 7.66 0.03
C VAL A 74 9.28 7.35 -1.42
N LYS A 75 8.81 6.24 -1.99
CA LYS A 75 9.06 5.88 -3.39
C LYS A 75 8.61 6.96 -4.37
N GLY A 76 7.43 7.54 -4.14
CA GLY A 76 6.91 8.65 -4.94
C GLY A 76 7.69 9.96 -4.75
N LYS A 77 8.49 10.10 -3.68
CA LYS A 77 9.37 11.24 -3.45
C LYS A 77 10.70 11.07 -4.20
N ASP A 78 11.29 9.86 -4.15
CA ASP A 78 12.52 9.53 -4.89
C ASP A 78 12.37 9.68 -6.42
N ILE A 79 11.18 9.38 -6.97
CA ILE A 79 10.89 9.57 -8.41
C ILE A 79 10.80 11.06 -8.79
N ARG A 80 10.46 11.95 -7.85
CA ARG A 80 10.31 13.39 -8.11
C ARG A 80 11.60 14.18 -7.97
N ASP A 81 12.63 13.59 -7.34
CA ASP A 81 13.96 14.19 -7.19
C ASP A 81 14.90 13.78 -8.35
N ILE A 82 14.41 13.83 -9.60
CA ILE A 82 15.29 13.82 -10.78
C ILE A 82 15.89 15.22 -10.86
N THR A 83 17.13 15.33 -10.40
CA THR A 83 17.99 16.52 -10.42
C THR A 83 17.78 17.36 -11.67
N ALA A 84 17.34 18.61 -11.50
CA ALA A 84 17.34 19.61 -12.57
C ALA A 84 18.80 19.80 -13.03
N VAL A 85 19.10 19.38 -14.26
CA VAL A 85 20.36 19.73 -14.92
C VAL A 85 20.33 21.25 -15.09
N SER A 86 21.17 21.95 -14.34
CA SER A 86 21.39 23.38 -14.56
C SER A 86 21.93 23.55 -15.98
N GLU A 87 21.19 24.26 -16.82
CA GLU A 87 21.65 24.62 -18.16
C GLU A 87 22.94 25.46 -18.01
N GLU A 88 24.05 24.90 -18.49
CA GLU A 88 25.31 25.60 -18.63
C GLU A 88 25.09 26.72 -19.66
N GLU A 89 25.14 27.97 -19.19
CA GLU A 89 24.95 29.15 -20.03
C GLU A 89 26.02 29.16 -21.14
N ALA A 90 25.57 28.88 -22.37
CA ALA A 90 26.40 29.00 -23.56
C ALA A 90 26.82 30.46 -23.74
N GLN A 91 28.11 30.71 -23.50
CA GLN A 91 28.74 32.01 -23.70
C GLN A 91 28.71 32.36 -25.21
N PRO A 92 28.12 33.50 -25.62
CA PRO A 92 28.05 33.85 -27.04
C PRO A 92 29.44 34.24 -27.56
N ASP A 93 29.85 33.56 -28.62
CA ASP A 93 31.03 33.85 -29.43
C ASP A 93 30.90 35.24 -30.07
N ILE A 94 31.53 36.23 -29.46
CA ILE A 94 31.72 37.54 -30.09
C ILE A 94 32.89 37.44 -31.05
N GLY A 95 32.56 37.05 -32.28
CA GLY A 95 33.46 37.11 -33.42
C GLY A 95 34.06 38.51 -33.55
N ASN A 96 35.38 38.58 -33.35
CA ASN A 96 36.09 39.83 -33.55
C ASN A 96 36.36 39.98 -35.06
N THR A 97 35.79 41.02 -35.64
CA THR A 97 36.11 41.48 -36.99
C THR A 97 37.16 42.58 -36.85
N ASP A 98 38.15 42.53 -37.73
CA ASP A 98 39.30 43.44 -37.93
C ASP A 98 40.57 43.20 -37.09
#